data_AF-A0AAW8F7A1-F1
#
_entry.id   AF-A0AAW8F7A1-F1
#
_cell.length_a   1.000
_cell.length_b   1.000
_cell.length_c   1.000
_cell.angle_alpha   90.00
_cell.angle_beta   90.00
_cell.angle_gamma   90.00
#
_symmetry.space_group_name_H-M   'P 1'
#
loop_
_entity.id
_entity.type
_entity.pdbx_description
1 polymer ?
#
loop_
_entity_poly.entity_id
_entity_poly.type
_entity_poly.pdbx_seq_one_letter_code
_entity_poly.pdbx_strand_id
1 'polypeptide(L)'
;MIQRRSSVSPVFQAADPDAAWRAAALMHTIVLQEPLPHRNSLYAAFVAAQYMDQSGEGIDPPYGALSDLVRKIRDTCLRVPEVAERIRSWKI
;
A
#
# COMPACT_ATOMS: atom_id res chain seq x y z
N MET A 1 -1.42 17.20 -23.89
CA MET A 1 -0.31 17.47 -22.94
C MET A 1 -0.93 17.80 -21.59
N ILE A 2 -0.91 16.88 -20.63
CA ILE A 2 -1.46 17.15 -19.29
C ILE A 2 -0.33 17.79 -18.46
N GLN A 3 -0.54 19.03 -18.07
CA GLN A 3 0.43 19.85 -17.35
C GLN A 3 0.42 19.46 -15.86
N ARG A 4 1.47 18.76 -15.39
CA ARG A 4 1.64 18.47 -13.96
C ARG A 4 1.87 19.79 -13.23
N ARG A 5 0.90 20.20 -12.41
CA ARG A 5 1.03 21.38 -11.55
C ARG A 5 1.70 20.95 -10.24
N SER A 6 3.02 21.13 -10.16
CA SER A 6 3.79 20.89 -8.94
C SER A 6 3.66 22.10 -8.00
N SER A 7 2.59 22.17 -7.21
CA SER A 7 2.54 23.05 -6.04
C SER A 7 3.08 22.28 -4.83
N VAL A 8 4.39 22.09 -4.77
CA VAL A 8 5.04 21.47 -3.61
C VAL A 8 5.12 22.52 -2.51
N SER A 9 4.22 22.44 -1.53
CA SER A 9 4.41 23.16 -0.26
C SER A 9 5.60 22.54 0.49
N PRO A 10 6.36 23.31 1.29
CA PRO A 10 7.56 22.80 1.98
C PRO A 10 7.30 21.59 2.91
N VAL A 11 6.05 21.39 3.35
CA VAL A 11 5.60 20.18 4.09
C VAL A 11 5.63 18.92 3.21
N PHE A 12 5.35 19.04 1.91
CA PHE A 12 5.37 17.91 0.97
C PHE A 12 6.79 17.47 0.60
N GLN A 13 7.81 18.32 0.79
CA GLN A 13 9.19 18.00 0.41
C GLN A 13 9.91 17.14 1.46
N ALA A 14 9.47 17.21 2.73
CA ALA A 14 9.98 16.35 3.82
C ALA A 14 9.36 14.94 3.83
N ALA A 15 8.34 14.72 3.01
CA ALA A 15 7.56 13.49 2.96
C ALA A 15 7.20 13.18 1.51
N ASP A 16 8.18 12.81 0.68
CA ASP A 16 7.84 12.08 -0.53
C ASP A 16 7.56 10.63 -0.10
N PRO A 17 6.29 10.19 0.01
CA PRO A 17 6.01 8.82 0.40
C PRO A 17 6.53 7.91 -0.69
N ASP A 18 7.43 7.00 -0.33
CA ASP A 18 7.93 5.98 -1.24
C ASP A 18 6.80 5.06 -1.74
N ALA A 19 7.09 4.21 -2.74
CA ALA A 19 6.08 3.35 -3.34
C ALA A 19 5.41 2.45 -2.30
N ALA A 20 6.20 1.91 -1.35
CA ALA A 20 5.71 1.08 -0.27
C ALA A 20 4.71 1.82 0.64
N TRP A 21 4.95 3.09 0.97
CA TRP A 21 4.01 3.89 1.76
C TRP A 21 2.70 4.13 1.01
N ARG A 22 2.78 4.44 -0.28
CA ARG A 22 1.59 4.65 -1.12
C ARG A 22 0.78 3.35 -1.29
N ALA A 23 1.46 2.22 -1.51
CA ALA A 23 0.84 0.89 -1.54
C ALA A 23 0.18 0.52 -0.21
N ALA A 24 0.85 0.78 0.91
CA ALA A 24 0.32 0.57 2.24
C ALA A 24 -0.94 1.39 2.51
N ALA A 25 -0.95 2.67 2.13
CA ALA A 25 -2.12 3.53 2.29
C ALA A 25 -3.33 3.03 1.49
N LEU A 26 -3.11 2.59 0.24
CA LEU A 26 -4.14 1.99 -0.60
C LEU A 26 -4.70 0.71 0.03
N MET A 27 -3.82 -0.22 0.41
CA MET A 27 -4.20 -1.47 1.07
C MET A 27 -5.02 -1.20 2.33
N HIS A 28 -4.49 -0.36 3.23
CA HIS A 28 -5.12 -0.02 4.50
C HIS A 28 -6.52 0.58 4.30
N THR A 29 -6.68 1.46 3.31
CA THR A 29 -7.98 2.09 3.01
C THR A 29 -8.98 1.08 2.48
N ILE A 30 -8.59 0.21 1.54
CA ILE A 30 -9.46 -0.82 0.98
C ILE A 30 -9.92 -1.81 2.06
N VAL A 31 -9.00 -2.22 2.94
CA VAL A 31 -9.31 -3.17 4.02
C VAL A 31 -10.33 -2.59 5.01
N LEU A 32 -10.24 -1.30 5.34
CA LEU A 32 -11.14 -0.68 6.32
C LEU A 32 -12.47 -0.19 5.74
N GLN A 33 -12.48 0.25 4.48
CA GLN A 33 -13.69 0.78 3.85
C GLN A 33 -14.53 -0.30 3.16
N GLU A 34 -13.92 -1.45 2.84
CA GLU A 34 -14.58 -2.58 2.17
C GLU A 34 -15.39 -2.15 0.93
N PRO A 35 -14.76 -1.52 -0.08
CA PRO A 35 -15.47 -0.88 -1.20
C PRO A 35 -16.24 -1.83 -2.12
N LEU A 36 -15.97 -3.13 -2.06
CA LEU A 36 -16.63 -4.16 -2.87
C LEU A 36 -17.60 -5.00 -2.01
N PRO A 37 -18.63 -5.62 -2.61
CA PRO A 37 -19.55 -6.51 -1.88
C PRO A 37 -18.85 -7.71 -1.23
N HIS A 38 -17.79 -8.24 -1.86
CA HIS A 38 -17.03 -9.40 -1.40
C HIS A 38 -15.54 -9.28 -1.77
N ARG A 39 -14.70 -10.08 -1.09
CA ARG A 39 -13.27 -10.27 -1.42
C ARG A 39 -12.39 -9.01 -1.31
N ASN A 40 -12.79 -8.02 -0.49
CA ASN A 40 -11.98 -6.82 -0.22
C ASN A 40 -10.56 -7.15 0.23
N SER A 41 -10.37 -8.22 0.99
CA SER A 41 -9.04 -8.65 1.45
C SER A 41 -8.10 -9.03 0.29
N LEU A 42 -8.61 -9.81 -0.67
CA LEU A 42 -7.86 -10.23 -1.84
C LEU A 42 -7.62 -9.05 -2.79
N TYR A 43 -8.63 -8.20 -2.95
CA TYR A 43 -8.53 -6.97 -3.74
C TYR A 43 -7.45 -6.03 -3.20
N ALA A 44 -7.43 -5.78 -1.90
CA ALA A 44 -6.40 -4.95 -1.26
C ALA A 44 -4.99 -5.49 -1.47
N ALA A 45 -4.82 -6.82 -1.36
CA ALA A 45 -3.54 -7.48 -1.59
C ALA A 45 -3.03 -7.30 -3.03
N PHE A 46 -3.91 -7.51 -4.02
CA PHE A 46 -3.54 -7.34 -5.43
C PHE A 46 -3.27 -5.88 -5.79
N VAL A 47 -4.07 -4.94 -5.28
CA VAL A 47 -3.83 -3.51 -5.52
C VAL A 47 -2.47 -3.09 -4.98
N ALA A 48 -2.10 -3.53 -3.78
CA ALA A 48 -0.79 -3.22 -3.22
C ALA A 48 0.36 -3.80 -4.06
N ALA A 49 0.29 -5.10 -4.42
CA ALA A 49 1.32 -5.74 -5.23
C ALA A 49 1.45 -5.10 -6.62
N GLN A 50 0.33 -4.82 -7.28
CA GLN A 50 0.32 -4.20 -8.60
C GLN A 50 0.82 -2.75 -8.56
N TYR A 51 0.53 -2.02 -7.49
CA TYR A 51 1.04 -0.67 -7.30
C TYR A 51 2.57 -0.66 -7.18
N MET A 52 3.11 -1.60 -6.40
CA MET A 52 4.56 -1.78 -6.24
C MET A 52 5.23 -2.13 -7.57
N ASP A 53 4.67 -3.07 -8.32
CA ASP A 53 5.13 -3.44 -9.67
C ASP A 53 5.12 -2.24 -10.64
N GLN A 54 4.02 -1.49 -10.71
CA GLN A 54 3.92 -0.29 -11.55
C GLN A 54 4.84 0.85 -11.12
N SER A 55 5.25 0.86 -9.86
CA SER A 55 6.20 1.84 -9.33
C SER A 55 7.66 1.45 -9.58
N GLY A 56 7.90 0.28 -10.19
CA GLY A 56 9.25 -0.26 -10.42
C GLY A 56 9.90 -0.85 -9.17
N GLU A 57 9.12 -1.05 -8.10
CA GLU A 57 9.58 -1.61 -6.82
C GLU A 57 8.88 -2.95 -6.57
N GLY A 58 9.06 -3.92 -7.46
CA GLY A 58 8.43 -5.24 -7.33
C GLY A 58 8.65 -5.88 -5.95
N ILE A 59 7.67 -6.65 -5.49
CA ILE A 59 7.72 -7.37 -4.21
C ILE A 59 7.58 -8.87 -4.43
N ASP A 60 8.34 -9.67 -3.68
CA ASP A 60 8.19 -11.13 -3.58
C ASP A 60 7.82 -11.53 -2.14
N PRO A 61 6.56 -11.30 -1.72
CA PRO A 61 6.11 -11.68 -0.40
C PRO A 61 6.03 -13.21 -0.28
N PRO A 62 6.42 -13.80 0.87
CA PRO A 62 6.21 -15.22 1.13
C PRO A 62 4.74 -15.62 0.97
N TYR A 63 4.49 -16.90 0.67
CA TYR A 63 3.13 -17.40 0.46
C TYR A 63 2.20 -17.03 1.63
N GLY A 64 1.07 -16.41 1.31
CA GLY A 64 0.09 -15.97 2.28
C GLY A 64 0.45 -14.69 3.05
N ALA A 65 1.66 -14.15 2.94
CA ALA A 65 2.11 -13.02 3.75
C ALA A 65 1.29 -11.73 3.51
N LEU A 66 0.88 -11.47 2.25
CA LEU A 66 -0.05 -10.38 1.93
C LEU A 66 -1.44 -10.57 2.55
N SER A 67 -1.99 -11.78 2.50
CA SER A 67 -3.29 -12.10 3.11
C SER A 67 -3.23 -11.97 4.63
N ASP A 68 -2.10 -12.37 5.22
CA ASP A 68 -1.86 -12.27 6.66
C ASP A 68 -1.68 -10.82 7.11
N LEU A 69 -1.04 -9.98 6.29
CA LEU A 69 -0.94 -8.54 6.51
C LEU A 69 -2.32 -7.87 6.46
N VAL A 70 -3.15 -8.23 5.48
CA VAL A 70 -4.54 -7.75 5.40
C VAL A 70 -5.35 -8.14 6.64
N ARG A 71 -5.21 -9.39 7.10
CA ARG A 71 -5.84 -9.87 8.33
C ARG A 71 -5.38 -9.04 9.54
N LYS A 72 -4.08 -8.76 9.66
CA LYS A 72 -3.53 -7.93 10.75
C LYS A 72 -4.05 -6.49 10.70
N ILE A 73 -4.15 -5.87 9.53
CA ILE A 73 -4.73 -4.52 9.39
C ILE A 73 -6.14 -4.48 9.99
N ARG A 74 -6.97 -5.47 9.68
CA ARG A 74 -8.34 -5.56 10.16
C ARG A 74 -8.42 -5.88 11.66
N ASP A 75 -7.62 -6.84 12.12
CA ASP A 75 -7.77 -7.41 13.46
C ASP A 75 -7.00 -6.59 14.53
N THR A 76 -5.95 -5.85 14.15
CA THR A 76 -5.07 -5.13 15.09
C THR A 76 -4.96 -3.62 14.83
N CYS A 77 -5.76 -3.06 13.92
CA CYS A 77 -5.70 -1.63 13.54
C CYS A 77 -4.28 -1.17 13.15
N LEU A 78 -3.54 -2.03 12.46
CA LEU A 78 -2.15 -1.81 12.07
C LEU A 78 -2.03 -0.54 11.22
N ARG A 79 -1.16 0.39 11.59
CA ARG A 79 -1.10 1.73 10.99
C ARG A 79 -0.35 1.70 9.66
N VAL A 80 -0.65 2.64 8.77
CA VAL A 80 -0.03 2.75 7.43
C VAL A 80 1.52 2.67 7.46
N PRO A 81 2.25 3.33 8.38
CA PRO A 81 3.70 3.22 8.41
C PRO A 81 4.19 1.78 8.68
N GLU A 82 3.52 1.05 9.56
CA GLU A 82 3.86 -0.33 9.91
C GLU A 82 3.56 -1.30 8.76
N VAL A 83 2.46 -1.06 8.04
CA VAL A 83 2.13 -1.77 6.79
C VAL A 83 3.21 -1.51 5.73
N ALA A 84 3.66 -0.25 5.61
CA ALA A 84 4.70 0.13 4.66
C ALA A 84 6.03 -0.56 4.97
N GLU A 85 6.44 -0.61 6.24
CA GLU A 85 7.63 -1.37 6.66
C GLU A 85 7.53 -2.85 6.28
N ARG A 86 6.34 -3.44 6.42
CA ARG A 86 6.13 -4.82 6.00
C ARG A 86 6.25 -5.01 4.48
N ILE A 87 5.74 -4.06 3.70
CA ILE A 87 5.84 -4.12 2.23
C ILE A 87 7.30 -3.92 1.80
N ARG A 88 8.04 -3.00 2.45
CA ARG A 88 9.47 -2.77 2.17
C ARG A 88 10.32 -4.02 2.37
N SER A 89 10.01 -4.84 3.37
CA SER A 89 10.78 -6.05 3.64
C SER A 89 10.60 -7.16 2.59
N TRP A 90 9.68 -6.98 1.64
CA TRP A 90 9.46 -7.90 0.53
C TRP A 90 9.96 -7.37 -0.83
N LYS A 91 10.58 -6.17 -0.85
CA LYS A 91 11.12 -5.61 -2.09
C LYS A 91 12.23 -6.48 -2.67
N ILE A 92 12.29 -6.53 -3.99
CA ILE A 92 13.33 -7.21 -4.79
C ILE A 92 14.26 -6.17 -5.43
#